data_AF-A0A956EDP9-F1
#
_entry.id   AF-A0A956EDP9-F1
#
_cell.length_a   1.000
_cell.length_b   1.000
_cell.length_c   1.000
_cell.angle_alpha   90.00
_cell.angle_beta   90.00
_cell.angle_gamma   90.00
#
_symmetry.space_group_name_H-M   'P 1'
#
loop_
_entity.id
_entity.type
_entity.pdbx_description
1 polymer ?
#
loop_
_entity_poly.entity_id
_entity_poly.type
_entity_poly.pdbx_seq_one_letter_code
_entity_poly.pdbx_strand_id
1 'polypeptide(L)'
;MATLWRNRALRGAHVLVGLALGILATACASHGPSPRSLHYIDGDLVYSQPVHYRAYAAYLRARMAMEAQPADLEMAAGEVELALKIEPRDPHLWTTLAEVELRRGDREAALIASRTALQIRPEYAPAQQLLARLEGGEGSSAMSSRRGDAP
;
A
#
# COMPACT_ATOMS: atom_id res chain seq x y z
N MET A 1 -53.62 38.05 -15.42
CA MET A 1 -53.30 36.63 -15.69
C MET A 1 -51.95 36.38 -16.39
N ALA A 2 -51.33 37.36 -17.07
CA ALA A 2 -50.07 37.16 -17.82
C ALA A 2 -48.78 37.04 -16.96
N THR A 3 -48.78 37.50 -15.71
CA THR A 3 -47.60 37.50 -14.83
C THR A 3 -47.30 36.15 -14.17
N LEU A 4 -48.32 35.32 -13.94
CA LEU A 4 -48.18 33.99 -13.35
C LEU A 4 -47.54 32.97 -14.32
N TRP A 5 -47.79 33.12 -15.63
CA TRP A 5 -47.17 32.28 -16.67
C TRP A 5 -45.67 32.57 -16.83
N ARG A 6 -45.27 33.85 -16.77
CA ARG A 6 -43.86 34.26 -16.90
C ARG A 6 -42.99 33.72 -15.77
N ASN A 7 -43.48 33.70 -14.53
CA ASN A 7 -42.76 33.14 -13.38
C ASN A 7 -42.64 31.61 -13.42
N ARG A 8 -43.62 30.90 -13.99
CA ARG A 8 -43.57 29.44 -14.14
C ARG A 8 -42.55 29.00 -15.19
N ALA A 9 -42.46 29.74 -16.30
CA ALA A 9 -41.46 29.52 -17.35
C ALA A 9 -40.02 29.79 -16.85
N LEU A 10 -39.82 30.88 -16.08
CA LEU A 10 -38.52 31.22 -15.50
C LEU A 10 -38.04 30.16 -14.48
N ARG A 11 -38.93 29.66 -13.61
CA ARG A 11 -38.60 28.58 -12.67
C ARG A 11 -38.25 27.26 -13.38
N GLY A 12 -38.94 26.92 -14.47
CA GLY A 12 -38.60 25.76 -15.30
C GLY A 12 -37.23 25.88 -15.97
N ALA A 13 -36.86 27.08 -16.44
CA ALA A 13 -35.54 27.35 -17.02
C ALA A 13 -34.41 27.22 -16.00
N HIS A 14 -34.59 27.71 -14.77
CA HIS A 14 -33.59 27.55 -13.70
C HIS A 14 -33.37 26.08 -13.28
N VAL A 15 -34.44 25.27 -13.25
CA VAL A 15 -34.34 23.82 -12.95
C VAL A 15 -33.59 23.09 -14.07
N LEU A 16 -33.83 23.43 -15.34
CA LEU A 16 -33.13 22.83 -16.48
C LEU A 16 -31.65 23.22 -16.53
N VAL A 17 -31.32 24.49 -16.23
CA VAL A 17 -29.92 24.95 -16.15
C VAL A 17 -29.18 24.28 -14.98
N GLY A 18 -29.84 24.12 -13.83
CA GLY A 18 -29.29 23.41 -12.67
C GLY A 18 -29.01 21.94 -12.96
N LEU A 19 -29.95 21.25 -13.64
CA LEU A 19 -29.76 19.86 -14.08
C LEU A 19 -28.62 19.72 -15.10
N ALA A 20 -28.52 20.64 -16.07
CA ALA A 20 -27.44 20.63 -17.05
C ALA A 20 -26.06 20.84 -16.42
N LEU A 21 -25.95 21.78 -15.47
CA LEU A 21 -24.71 22.02 -14.71
C LEU A 21 -24.33 20.81 -13.83
N GLY A 22 -25.31 20.12 -13.24
CA GLY A 22 -25.08 18.89 -12.47
C GLY A 22 -24.52 17.75 -13.34
N ILE A 23 -25.07 17.56 -14.55
CA ILE A 23 -24.59 16.54 -15.50
C ILE A 23 -23.18 16.85 -16.00
N LEU A 24 -22.89 18.13 -16.32
CA LEU A 24 -21.55 18.58 -16.70
C LEU A 24 -20.52 18.38 -15.58
N ALA A 25 -20.90 18.64 -14.32
CA ALA A 25 -20.03 18.40 -13.17
C ALA A 25 -19.70 16.91 -12.98
N THR A 26 -20.64 16.01 -13.24
CA THR A 26 -20.39 14.55 -13.18
C THR A 26 -19.51 14.05 -14.33
N ALA A 27 -19.56 14.69 -15.49
CA ALA A 27 -18.71 14.33 -16.64
C ALA A 27 -17.22 14.65 -16.42
N CYS A 28 -16.90 15.65 -15.59
CA CYS A 28 -15.51 15.94 -15.22
C CYS A 28 -14.94 14.96 -14.18
N ALA A 29 -15.79 14.26 -13.41
CA ALA A 29 -15.36 13.32 -12.38
C ALA A 29 -14.84 11.99 -12.96
N SER A 30 -15.16 11.68 -14.22
CA SER A 30 -14.62 10.52 -14.94
C SER A 30 -13.39 10.91 -15.75
N HIS A 31 -12.32 11.34 -15.09
CA HIS A 31 -11.00 11.38 -15.75
C HIS A 31 -10.52 9.92 -15.88
N GLY A 32 -10.42 9.43 -17.12
CA GLY A 32 -9.82 8.12 -17.39
C GLY A 32 -8.37 8.03 -16.87
N PRO A 33 -7.78 6.82 -16.81
CA PRO A 33 -6.39 6.66 -16.39
C PRO A 33 -5.49 7.55 -17.24
N SER A 34 -4.51 8.21 -16.60
CA SER A 34 -3.59 9.08 -17.33
C SER A 34 -2.92 8.27 -18.45
N PRO A 35 -2.65 8.86 -19.63
CA PRO A 35 -1.91 8.16 -20.69
C PRO A 35 -0.54 7.64 -20.21
N ARG A 36 0.01 8.24 -19.14
CA ARG A 36 1.27 7.85 -18.50
C ARG A 36 1.18 6.58 -17.64
N SER A 37 -0.01 6.16 -17.26
CA SER A 37 -0.28 4.94 -16.49
C SER A 37 -0.75 3.77 -17.36
N LEU A 38 -0.77 3.98 -18.68
CA LEU A 38 -1.09 2.96 -19.67
C LEU A 38 0.21 2.48 -20.33
N HIS A 39 0.41 1.17 -20.36
CA HIS A 39 1.58 0.54 -20.99
C HIS A 39 1.13 -0.66 -21.82
N TYR A 40 1.79 -0.88 -22.97
CA TYR A 40 1.54 -2.07 -23.77
C TYR A 40 2.35 -3.25 -23.22
N ILE A 41 1.67 -4.34 -22.89
CA ILE A 41 2.26 -5.62 -22.49
C ILE A 41 1.73 -6.68 -23.46
N ASP A 42 2.62 -7.31 -24.23
CA ASP A 42 2.28 -8.32 -25.26
C ASP A 42 1.24 -7.85 -26.30
N GLY A 43 1.19 -6.55 -26.57
CA GLY A 43 0.25 -5.94 -27.51
C GLY A 43 -1.06 -5.46 -26.88
N ASP A 44 -1.31 -5.77 -25.62
CA ASP A 44 -2.48 -5.31 -24.87
C ASP A 44 -2.18 -4.03 -24.09
N LEU A 45 -3.10 -3.06 -24.17
CA LEU A 45 -3.00 -1.83 -23.39
C LEU A 45 -3.44 -2.09 -21.95
N VAL A 46 -2.46 -2.21 -21.05
CA VAL A 46 -2.68 -2.51 -19.64
C VAL A 46 -2.52 -1.23 -18.81
N TYR A 47 -3.47 -1.00 -17.92
CA TYR A 47 -3.31 -0.03 -16.85
C TYR A 47 -2.53 -0.66 -15.69
N SER A 48 -1.35 -0.15 -15.40
CA SER A 48 -0.63 -0.48 -14.17
C SER A 48 -0.80 0.68 -13.19
N GLN A 49 -1.22 0.41 -11.96
CA GLN A 49 -1.21 1.45 -10.94
C GLN A 49 0.24 1.94 -10.74
N PRO A 50 0.52 3.22 -11.00
CA PRO A 50 1.86 3.74 -10.82
C PRO A 50 2.17 3.75 -9.32
N VAL A 51 3.20 3.01 -8.92
CA VAL A 51 3.78 3.09 -7.56
C VAL A 51 4.14 4.55 -7.29
N HIS A 52 3.83 5.06 -6.11
CA HIS A 52 4.15 6.45 -5.80
C HIS A 52 5.67 6.66 -5.84
N TYR A 53 6.16 7.43 -6.80
CA TYR A 53 7.61 7.54 -7.09
C TYR A 53 8.48 7.90 -5.87
N ARG A 54 7.96 8.71 -4.93
CA ARG A 54 8.66 9.00 -3.66
C ARG A 54 8.75 7.80 -2.73
N ALA A 55 7.70 6.98 -2.66
CA ALA A 55 7.72 5.73 -1.89
C ALA A 55 8.70 4.75 -2.52
N TYR A 56 8.66 4.62 -3.84
CA TYR A 56 9.62 3.80 -4.58
C TYR A 56 11.07 4.25 -4.38
N ALA A 57 11.35 5.55 -4.42
CA ALA A 57 12.69 6.09 -4.17
C ALA A 57 13.17 5.86 -2.72
N ALA A 58 12.27 5.89 -1.74
CA ALA A 58 12.60 5.54 -0.35
C ALA A 58 12.85 4.04 -0.21
N TYR A 59 12.00 3.19 -0.79
CA TYR A 59 12.21 1.74 -0.86
C TYR A 59 13.58 1.37 -1.47
N LEU A 60 13.98 1.99 -2.58
CA LEU A 60 15.29 1.74 -3.19
C LEU A 60 16.44 2.15 -2.26
N ARG A 61 16.32 3.27 -1.55
CA ARG A 61 17.32 3.68 -0.55
C ARG A 61 17.40 2.69 0.60
N ALA A 62 16.26 2.16 1.07
CA ALA A 62 16.25 1.10 2.07
C ALA A 62 16.99 -0.16 1.58
N ARG A 63 16.70 -0.62 0.36
CA ARG A 63 17.38 -1.78 -0.25
C ARG A 63 18.89 -1.58 -0.38
N MET A 64 19.32 -0.39 -0.81
CA MET A 64 20.75 -0.06 -0.88
C MET A 64 21.40 -0.07 0.50
N ALA A 65 20.74 0.48 1.53
CA ALA A 65 21.25 0.47 2.91
C ALA A 65 21.34 -0.96 3.49
N MET A 66 20.38 -1.83 3.14
CA MET A 66 20.38 -3.25 3.49
C MET A 66 21.53 -4.04 2.86
N GLU A 67 21.91 -3.70 1.62
CA GLU A 67 22.94 -4.39 0.84
C GLU A 67 24.34 -3.78 1.02
N ALA A 68 24.44 -2.62 1.69
CA ALA A 68 25.70 -1.99 2.02
C ALA A 68 26.61 -2.89 2.89
N GLN A 69 27.91 -2.63 2.86
CA GLN A 69 28.91 -3.36 3.64
C GLN A 69 29.72 -2.36 4.51
N PRO A 70 29.52 -2.31 5.84
CA PRO A 70 28.48 -3.02 6.60
C PRO A 70 27.07 -2.51 6.28
N ALA A 71 26.05 -3.33 6.54
CA ALA A 71 24.66 -2.95 6.30
C ALA A 71 24.21 -1.88 7.30
N ASP A 72 23.59 -0.82 6.80
CA ASP A 72 23.00 0.23 7.64
C ASP A 72 21.50 -0.05 7.81
N LEU A 73 21.19 -0.89 8.81
CA LEU A 73 19.81 -1.33 9.06
C LEU A 73 18.95 -0.23 9.69
N GLU A 74 19.56 0.74 10.34
CA GLU A 74 18.83 1.90 10.90
C GLU A 74 18.34 2.81 9.78
N MET A 75 19.23 3.14 8.85
CA MET A 75 18.84 3.87 7.64
C MET A 75 17.81 3.09 6.83
N ALA A 76 17.98 1.77 6.68
CA ALA A 76 17.01 0.94 5.97
C ALA A 76 15.61 1.02 6.59
N ALA A 77 15.49 0.88 7.91
CA ALA A 77 14.20 0.96 8.60
C ALA A 77 13.55 2.33 8.39
N GLY A 78 14.31 3.42 8.59
CA GLY A 78 13.80 4.77 8.40
C GLY A 78 13.32 5.05 6.97
N GLU A 79 14.01 4.54 5.96
CA GLU A 79 13.59 4.69 4.56
C GLU A 79 12.34 3.85 4.23
N VAL A 80 12.20 2.64 4.79
CA VAL A 80 10.95 1.88 4.65
C VAL A 80 9.79 2.58 5.34
N GLU A 81 9.98 3.13 6.53
CA GLU A 81 8.94 3.91 7.23
C GLU A 81 8.52 5.16 6.44
N LEU A 82 9.47 5.83 5.78
CA LEU A 82 9.16 6.94 4.88
C LEU A 82 8.31 6.47 3.68
N ALA A 83 8.62 5.32 3.10
CA ALA A 83 7.81 4.73 2.05
C ALA A 83 6.40 4.39 2.56
N LEU A 84 6.28 3.81 3.76
CA LEU A 84 5.01 3.46 4.40
C LEU A 84 4.15 4.68 4.76
N LYS A 85 4.76 5.83 5.09
CA LYS A 85 4.02 7.10 5.28
C LYS A 85 3.31 7.56 4.00
N ILE A 86 3.82 7.17 2.84
CA ILE A 86 3.28 7.53 1.53
C ILE A 86 2.30 6.45 1.05
N GLU A 87 2.68 5.19 1.15
CA GLU A 87 1.87 4.02 0.74
C GLU A 87 1.63 3.07 1.93
N PRO A 88 0.76 3.43 2.89
CA PRO A 88 0.58 2.67 4.13
C PRO A 88 -0.12 1.32 3.92
N ARG A 89 -0.69 1.09 2.74
CA ARG A 89 -1.42 -0.13 2.37
C ARG A 89 -0.66 -0.98 1.35
N ASP A 90 0.65 -0.79 1.21
CA ASP A 90 1.47 -1.67 0.38
C ASP A 90 2.02 -2.85 1.21
N PRO A 91 1.55 -4.10 0.98
CA PRO A 91 2.07 -5.26 1.70
C PRO A 91 3.56 -5.52 1.42
N HIS A 92 4.09 -5.05 0.29
CA HIS A 92 5.52 -5.17 -0.04
C HIS A 92 6.39 -4.35 0.92
N LEU A 93 5.99 -3.11 1.21
CA LEU A 93 6.72 -2.24 2.14
C LEU A 93 6.68 -2.78 3.57
N TRP A 94 5.52 -3.28 4.02
CA TRP A 94 5.40 -3.94 5.33
C TRP A 94 6.26 -5.20 5.45
N THR A 95 6.35 -5.99 4.37
CA THR A 95 7.23 -7.18 4.35
C THR A 95 8.71 -6.77 4.34
N THR A 96 9.05 -5.68 3.66
CA THR A 96 10.42 -5.13 3.67
C THR A 96 10.79 -4.64 5.07
N LEU A 97 9.89 -3.95 5.77
CA LEU A 97 10.11 -3.54 7.16
C LEU A 97 10.37 -4.76 8.04
N ALA A 98 9.55 -5.81 7.90
CA ALA A 98 9.74 -7.03 8.65
C ALA A 98 11.10 -7.71 8.39
N GLU A 99 11.59 -7.69 7.14
CA GLU A 99 12.92 -8.21 6.81
C GLU A 99 14.03 -7.38 7.48
N VAL A 100 13.91 -6.05 7.45
CA VAL A 100 14.85 -5.14 8.11
C VAL A 100 14.88 -5.37 9.61
N GLU A 101 13.73 -5.42 10.28
CA GLU A 101 13.64 -5.64 11.73
C GLU A 101 14.18 -7.00 12.15
N LEU A 102 13.91 -8.04 11.35
CA LEU A 102 14.48 -9.36 11.59
C LEU A 102 16.02 -9.35 11.48
N ARG A 103 16.59 -8.58 10.56
CA ARG A 103 18.05 -8.40 10.45
C ARG A 103 18.62 -7.55 11.58
N ARG A 104 17.85 -6.60 12.13
CA ARG A 104 18.19 -5.80 13.32
C ARG A 104 18.15 -6.63 14.61
N GLY A 105 17.49 -7.79 14.58
CA GLY A 105 17.30 -8.67 15.73
C GLY A 105 15.99 -8.42 16.47
N ASP A 106 15.16 -7.48 16.02
CA ASP A 106 13.84 -7.23 16.57
C ASP A 106 12.80 -8.17 15.93
N ARG A 107 12.76 -9.40 16.46
CA ARG A 107 11.85 -10.44 15.98
C ARG A 107 10.38 -10.06 16.19
N GLU A 108 10.05 -9.33 17.26
CA GLU A 108 8.68 -8.95 17.58
C GLU A 108 8.16 -7.92 16.58
N ALA A 109 8.94 -6.87 16.30
CA ALA A 109 8.62 -5.90 15.26
C ALA A 109 8.48 -6.58 13.89
N ALA A 110 9.35 -7.54 13.57
CA ALA A 110 9.25 -8.31 12.32
C ALA A 110 7.96 -9.13 12.21
N LEU A 111 7.49 -9.74 13.31
CA LEU A 111 6.23 -10.47 13.37
C LEU A 111 5.03 -9.53 13.14
N ILE A 112 5.03 -8.39 13.82
CA ILE A 112 3.97 -7.37 13.68
C ILE A 112 3.90 -6.92 12.21
N ALA A 113 5.03 -6.50 11.63
CA ALA A 113 5.07 -6.01 10.26
C ALA A 113 4.67 -7.08 9.23
N SER A 114 5.08 -8.35 9.41
CA SER A 114 4.67 -9.47 8.55
C SER A 114 3.15 -9.72 8.63
N ARG A 115 2.58 -9.67 9.83
CA ARG A 115 1.14 -9.83 10.04
C ARG A 115 0.36 -8.67 9.42
N THR A 116 0.84 -7.44 9.53
CA THR A 116 0.23 -6.27 8.88
C THR A 116 0.21 -6.42 7.36
N ALA A 117 1.30 -6.90 6.74
CA ALA A 117 1.33 -7.19 5.31
C ALA A 117 0.24 -8.21 4.91
N LEU A 118 0.04 -9.26 5.71
CA LEU A 118 -0.99 -10.28 5.47
C LEU A 118 -2.41 -9.79 5.78
N GLN A 119 -2.59 -8.85 6.71
CA GLN A 119 -3.89 -8.20 6.92
C GLN A 119 -4.31 -7.38 5.69
N ILE A 120 -3.35 -6.74 5.02
CA ILE A 120 -3.59 -5.97 3.79
C ILE A 120 -3.84 -6.91 2.61
N ARG A 121 -3.00 -7.94 2.46
CA ARG A 121 -3.11 -8.95 1.39
C ARG A 121 -2.82 -10.34 1.96
N PRO A 122 -3.86 -11.12 2.31
CA PRO A 122 -3.70 -12.43 2.93
C PRO A 122 -2.89 -13.44 2.12
N GLU A 123 -2.96 -13.34 0.79
CA GLU A 123 -2.26 -14.24 -0.16
C GLU A 123 -0.86 -13.72 -0.55
N TYR A 124 -0.31 -12.75 0.18
CA TYR A 124 0.99 -12.19 -0.15
C TYR A 124 2.13 -13.14 0.25
N ALA A 125 2.53 -14.00 -0.69
CA ALA A 125 3.51 -15.06 -0.49
C ALA A 125 4.81 -14.62 0.21
N PRO A 126 5.44 -13.46 -0.10
CA PRO A 126 6.65 -13.02 0.61
C PRO A 126 6.43 -12.85 2.12
N ALA A 127 5.30 -12.29 2.54
CA ALA A 127 4.97 -12.14 3.95
C ALA A 127 4.66 -13.47 4.64
N GLN A 128 3.98 -14.39 3.94
CA GLN A 128 3.71 -15.74 4.45
C GLN A 128 5.02 -16.51 4.72
N GLN A 129 5.97 -16.44 3.78
CA GLN A 129 7.28 -17.07 3.92
C GLN A 129 8.07 -16.47 5.09
N LEU A 130 8.06 -15.15 5.23
CA LEU A 130 8.76 -14.47 6.32
C LEU A 130 8.13 -14.80 7.68
N LEU A 131 6.80 -14.79 7.78
CA LEU A 131 6.09 -15.18 9.00
C LEU A 131 6.38 -16.64 9.38
N ALA A 132 6.36 -17.56 8.42
CA ALA A 132 6.70 -18.97 8.67
C ALA A 132 8.14 -19.13 9.20
N ARG A 133 9.11 -18.33 8.71
CA ARG A 133 10.48 -18.30 9.24
C ARG A 133 10.54 -17.73 10.66
N LEU A 134 9.72 -16.72 10.96
CA LEU A 134 9.60 -16.09 12.28
C LEU A 134 8.84 -16.97 13.30
N GLU A 135 7.99 -17.89 12.87
CA GLU A 135 7.28 -18.80 13.78
C GLU A 135 8.01 -20.15 13.91
N GLY A 136 8.60 -20.65 12.81
CA GLY A 136 9.37 -21.89 12.79
C GLY A 136 10.63 -21.88 13.69
N GLY A 137 11.18 -20.70 14.00
CA GLY A 137 12.26 -20.57 14.97
C GLY A 137 11.82 -20.67 16.45
N GLU A 138 10.54 -20.46 16.77
CA GLU A 138 10.01 -20.66 18.12
C GLU A 138 9.78 -22.14 18.44
N GLY A 139 9.32 -22.91 17.46
CA GLY A 139 9.06 -24.36 17.61
C GLY A 139 10.31 -25.18 17.98
N SER A 140 11.50 -24.74 17.56
CA SER A 140 12.76 -25.42 17.90
C SER A 140 13.31 -25.02 19.28
N SER A 141 13.00 -23.83 19.78
CA SER A 141 13.52 -23.31 21.05
C SER A 141 12.65 -23.73 22.25
N ALA A 142 11.32 -23.75 22.08
CA ALA A 142 10.38 -24.21 23.12
C ALA A 142 10.50 -25.72 23.41
N MET A 143 10.98 -26.51 22.44
CA MET A 143 11.18 -27.95 22.60
C MET A 143 12.52 -28.28 23.30
N SER A 144 13.48 -27.34 23.31
CA SER A 144 14.74 -27.46 24.05
C SER A 144 14.57 -27.14 25.55
N SER A 145 13.74 -26.14 25.90
CA SER A 145 13.53 -25.75 27.30
C SER A 145 12.64 -26.72 28.10
N ARG A 146 11.89 -27.61 27.45
CA ARG A 146 11.04 -28.62 28.12
C ARG A 146 11.73 -29.95 28.42
N ARG A 147 12.99 -30.14 28.01
CA ARG A 147 13.72 -31.41 28.19
C ARG A 147 14.68 -31.43 29.37
N GLY A 148 14.79 -30.32 30.12
CA GLY A 148 15.65 -30.19 31.30
C GLY A 148 14.97 -30.46 32.64
N ASP A 149 13.64 -30.45 32.69
CA ASP A 149 12.87 -30.56 33.93
C ASP A 149 11.98 -31.81 33.90
N ALA A 150 12.58 -32.98 34.09
CA ALA A 150 11.86 -34.17 34.52
C ALA A 150 12.64 -34.78 35.70
N PRO A 151 11.97 -35.00 36.86
CA PRO A 151 12.60 -35.58 38.05
C PRO A 151 12.99 -37.04 37.87
#